data_AF-A0A6A3N5B0-F1
#
_entry.id   AF-A0A6A3N5B0-F1
#
_cell.length_a   1.000
_cell.length_b   1.000
_cell.length_c   1.000
_cell.angle_alpha   90.00
_cell.angle_beta   90.00
_cell.angle_gamma   90.00
#
_symmetry.space_group_name_H-M   'P 1'
#
loop_
_entity.id
_entity.type
_entity.pdbx_description
1 polymer ?
#
loop_
_entity_poly.entity_id
_entity_poly.type
_entity_poly.pdbx_seq_one_letter_code
_entity_poly.pdbx_strand_id
1 'polypeptide(L)'
;MLESLLRARVLYGAVAMSAGVFVFSFLQEREELEDQELESAERPVTSELFFQAMEQMPQLSPQQRLEMRRFWRNLSRKQQRRLSVDASDVTVEPLVVRDVQLFAQEYKRVFPDIFPERQVLDAAERAADAQEQLPTAWSGIVGSTSTMIKSTGKRLNHIAKDTKDEVQWAMHRTVRKVLESALDIVAARLKQTLKDPDMPSYLKTNVDIAIEQFMPDVKMEIFRKTRELFGQDSPTSAREKAAKVGGRSSGGGSAPPSGRGAIVPVSNRRFGPFRRLRGHVLYHMFPYDKTMWKSFKDPWWLVYTGVGLLPVVGQLWWIFMFLIKDKTNEHQLCQFIVSFKAAQFITLGIMHMMFGIFMYVKCIVQGSMLACQNGGGPALSEGTACFFVLQIVLVWAAFFRLPYTVRPQELFRTKSMDLRKRRVYHDAFGNEVHLNRGGYLMKFCGYETVSFTVIIALAGLALWLPFESWQRQALFYWIRTAYGLFSFPFLVFKIPVLANVLMHTRQMGYNEQGETVRFAVKKRLE
;
A
#
# COMPACT_ATOMS: atom_id res chain seq x y z
N MET A 1 17.86 -44.64 12.00
CA MET A 1 17.48 -44.59 10.57
C MET A 1 16.13 -43.91 10.34
N LEU A 2 15.06 -44.24 11.07
CA LEU A 2 13.75 -43.56 10.93
C LEU A 2 13.83 -42.07 11.29
N GLU A 3 14.56 -41.74 12.35
CA GLU A 3 14.72 -40.37 12.84
C GLU A 3 15.52 -39.48 11.88
N SER A 4 16.56 -40.03 11.23
CA SER A 4 17.33 -39.33 10.19
C SER A 4 16.47 -39.06 8.95
N LEU A 5 15.58 -39.99 8.59
CA LEU A 5 14.68 -39.85 7.46
C LEU A 5 13.59 -38.80 7.73
N LEU A 6 13.08 -38.74 8.97
CA LEU A 6 12.12 -37.72 9.40
C LEU A 6 12.74 -36.31 9.37
N ARG A 7 13.97 -36.17 9.90
CA ARG A 7 14.72 -34.91 9.86
C ARG A 7 14.97 -34.43 8.42
N ALA A 8 15.34 -35.35 7.53
CA ALA A 8 15.53 -35.03 6.11
C ALA A 8 14.23 -34.53 5.47
N ARG A 9 13.09 -35.20 5.70
CA ARG A 9 11.79 -34.79 5.13
C ARG A 9 11.34 -33.41 5.60
N VAL A 10 11.52 -33.09 6.89
CA VAL A 10 11.18 -31.76 7.42
C VAL A 10 12.06 -30.69 6.79
N LEU A 11 13.36 -30.97 6.62
CA LEU A 11 14.28 -30.06 5.96
C LEU A 11 13.89 -29.81 4.50
N TYR A 12 13.59 -30.86 3.73
CA TYR A 12 13.14 -30.72 2.33
C TYR A 12 11.83 -29.94 2.21
N GLY A 13 10.87 -30.18 3.11
CA GLY A 13 9.62 -29.43 3.14
C GLY A 13 9.83 -27.94 3.42
N ALA A 14 10.70 -27.61 4.39
CA ALA A 14 11.06 -26.23 4.70
C ALA A 14 11.76 -25.55 3.50
N VAL A 15 12.71 -26.22 2.86
CA VAL A 15 13.43 -25.71 1.68
C VAL A 15 12.48 -25.48 0.51
N ALA A 16 11.58 -26.42 0.23
CA ALA A 16 10.60 -26.27 -0.85
C ALA A 16 9.64 -25.10 -0.60
N MET A 17 9.18 -24.92 0.64
CA MET A 17 8.34 -23.78 1.01
C MET A 17 9.10 -22.45 0.88
N SER A 18 10.36 -22.37 1.36
CA SER A 18 11.19 -21.17 1.20
C SER A 18 11.47 -20.84 -0.28
N ALA A 19 11.74 -21.85 -1.11
CA ALA A 19 11.90 -21.66 -2.55
C ALA A 19 10.62 -21.14 -3.22
N GLY A 20 9.45 -21.65 -2.82
CA GLY A 20 8.16 -21.17 -3.30
C GLY A 20 7.92 -19.69 -2.99
N VAL A 21 8.23 -19.24 -1.77
CA VAL A 21 8.11 -17.81 -1.41
C VAL A 21 9.14 -16.95 -2.14
N PHE A 22 10.37 -17.44 -2.35
CA PHE A 22 11.38 -16.71 -3.11
C PHE A 22 10.94 -16.50 -4.57
N VAL A 23 10.46 -17.55 -5.23
CA VAL A 23 9.90 -17.46 -6.59
C VAL A 23 8.72 -16.48 -6.62
N PHE A 24 7.83 -16.53 -5.62
CA PHE A 24 6.73 -15.58 -5.52
C PHE A 24 7.23 -14.12 -5.38
N SER A 25 8.21 -13.88 -4.51
CA SER A 25 8.81 -12.54 -4.33
C SER A 25 9.44 -12.02 -5.62
N PHE A 26 10.14 -12.89 -6.37
CA PHE A 26 10.73 -12.55 -7.66
C PHE A 26 9.66 -12.24 -8.72
N LEU A 27 8.58 -13.02 -8.76
CA LEU A 27 7.45 -12.76 -9.65
C LEU A 27 6.77 -11.42 -9.33
N GLN A 28 6.65 -11.08 -8.05
CA GLN A 28 6.09 -9.80 -7.62
C GLN A 28 6.99 -8.62 -8.04
N GLU A 29 8.31 -8.71 -7.86
CA GLU A 29 9.24 -7.66 -8.28
C GLU A 29 9.19 -7.45 -9.80
N ARG A 30 9.12 -8.55 -10.56
CA ARG A 30 8.94 -8.48 -12.02
C ARG A 30 7.61 -7.83 -12.41
N GLU A 31 6.52 -8.11 -11.70
CA GLU A 31 5.23 -7.46 -11.94
C GLU A 31 5.29 -5.95 -11.64
N GLU A 32 5.95 -5.53 -10.54
CA GLU A 32 6.15 -4.12 -10.21
C GLU A 32 6.90 -3.38 -11.33
N LEU A 33 7.92 -4.01 -11.93
CA LEU A 33 8.65 -3.46 -13.08
C LEU A 33 7.77 -3.39 -14.34
N GLU A 34 7.05 -4.46 -14.67
CA GLU A 34 6.15 -4.46 -15.84
C GLU A 34 5.01 -3.44 -15.70
N ASP A 35 4.52 -3.21 -14.48
CA ASP A 35 3.51 -2.20 -14.18
C ASP A 35 4.06 -0.78 -14.31
N GLN A 36 5.31 -0.52 -13.89
CA GLN A 36 5.99 0.74 -14.15
C GLN A 36 6.19 0.99 -15.65
N GLU A 37 6.58 -0.04 -16.40
CA GLU A 37 6.69 0.04 -17.86
C GLU A 37 5.34 0.35 -18.52
N LEU A 38 4.25 -0.32 -18.09
CA LEU A 38 2.90 -0.03 -18.59
C LEU A 38 2.44 1.39 -18.24
N GLU A 39 2.62 1.82 -16.99
CA GLU A 39 2.28 3.19 -16.58
C GLU A 39 3.07 4.22 -17.39
N SER A 40 4.36 3.97 -17.62
CA SER A 40 5.20 4.83 -18.45
C SER A 40 4.72 4.89 -19.91
N ALA A 41 4.19 3.78 -20.43
CA ALA A 41 3.65 3.66 -21.78
C ALA A 41 2.24 4.26 -21.91
N GLU A 42 1.46 4.34 -20.83
CA GLU A 42 0.13 4.96 -20.81
C GLU A 42 0.17 6.49 -20.64
N ARG A 43 1.35 7.08 -20.51
CA ARG A 43 1.47 8.54 -20.36
C ARG A 43 0.96 9.26 -21.62
N PRO A 44 0.10 10.29 -21.47
CA PRO A 44 -0.44 11.01 -22.61
C PRO A 44 0.62 11.86 -23.30
N VAL A 45 0.62 11.84 -24.63
CA VAL A 45 1.53 12.62 -25.47
C VAL A 45 0.71 13.61 -26.29
N THR A 46 0.94 14.90 -26.06
CA THR A 46 0.33 15.95 -26.87
C THR A 46 1.18 16.25 -28.10
N SER A 47 0.52 16.64 -29.20
CA SER A 47 1.22 16.97 -30.44
C SER A 47 2.21 18.12 -30.26
N GLU A 48 1.84 19.12 -29.45
CA GLU A 48 2.68 20.29 -29.18
C GLU A 48 3.98 19.90 -28.45
N LEU A 49 3.87 19.12 -27.38
CA LEU A 49 5.04 18.68 -26.61
C LEU A 49 5.91 17.72 -27.40
N PHE A 50 5.33 16.86 -28.25
CA PHE A 50 6.10 15.99 -29.13
C PHE A 50 6.96 16.79 -30.11
N PHE A 51 6.39 17.81 -30.77
CA PHE A 51 7.15 18.65 -31.68
C PHE A 51 8.19 19.51 -30.95
N GLN A 52 7.87 20.01 -29.76
CA GLN A 52 8.82 20.72 -28.92
C GLN A 52 10.01 19.84 -28.53
N ALA A 53 9.76 18.60 -28.08
CA ALA A 53 10.80 17.63 -27.75
C ALA A 53 11.68 17.29 -28.96
N MET A 54 11.06 17.09 -30.13
CA MET A 54 11.76 16.85 -31.40
C MET A 54 12.67 18.03 -31.81
N GLU A 55 12.22 19.28 -31.62
CA GLU A 55 13.02 20.47 -31.96
C GLU A 55 14.22 20.67 -31.03
N GLN A 56 14.11 20.22 -29.78
CA GLN A 56 15.19 20.26 -28.79
C GLN A 56 16.26 19.17 -29.00
N MET A 57 16.10 18.26 -29.96
CA MET A 57 17.09 17.23 -30.27
C MET A 57 18.13 17.75 -31.30
N PRO A 58 19.38 18.04 -30.88
CA PRO A 58 20.40 18.59 -31.79
C PRO A 58 20.93 17.56 -32.78
N GLN A 59 20.78 16.26 -32.50
CA GLN A 59 21.33 15.18 -33.31
C GLN A 59 20.47 14.81 -34.54
N LEU A 60 19.31 15.44 -34.72
CA LEU A 60 18.39 15.14 -35.80
C LEU A 60 18.76 15.90 -37.08
N SER A 61 19.02 15.16 -38.16
CA SER A 61 19.14 15.75 -39.50
C SER A 61 17.81 16.38 -39.96
N PRO A 62 17.84 17.38 -40.87
CA PRO A 62 16.62 17.98 -41.42
C PRO A 62 15.68 16.96 -42.06
N GLN A 63 16.24 15.94 -42.73
CA GLN A 63 15.47 14.85 -43.34
C GLN A 63 14.77 14.00 -42.27
N GLN A 64 15.45 13.63 -41.19
CA GLN A 64 14.84 12.89 -40.08
C GLN A 64 13.71 13.68 -39.42
N ARG A 65 13.85 14.99 -39.21
CA ARG A 65 12.77 15.84 -38.66
C ARG A 65 11.53 15.84 -39.57
N LEU A 66 11.73 15.87 -40.88
CA LEU A 66 10.62 15.80 -41.85
C LEU A 66 9.88 14.46 -41.75
N GLU A 67 10.62 13.36 -41.63
CA GLU A 67 10.05 12.03 -41.48
C GLU A 67 9.32 11.86 -40.14
N MET A 68 9.84 12.40 -39.04
CA MET A 68 9.12 12.43 -37.75
C MET A 68 7.79 13.20 -37.85
N ARG A 69 7.75 14.33 -38.57
CA ARG A 69 6.51 15.09 -38.83
C ARG A 69 5.54 14.33 -39.74
N ARG A 70 6.03 13.53 -40.70
CA ARG A 70 5.18 12.65 -41.54
C ARG A 70 4.59 11.51 -40.72
N PHE A 71 5.43 10.86 -39.92
CA PHE A 71 5.03 9.83 -38.98
C PHE A 71 3.91 10.31 -38.05
N TRP A 72 4.09 11.46 -37.38
CA TRP A 72 3.09 11.99 -36.44
C TRP A 72 1.75 12.28 -37.12
N ARG A 73 1.76 12.89 -38.32
CA ARG A 73 0.52 13.14 -39.09
C ARG A 73 -0.22 11.85 -39.45
N ASN A 74 0.52 10.79 -39.81
CA ASN A 74 -0.07 9.49 -40.12
C ASN A 74 -0.67 8.84 -38.87
N LEU A 75 0.00 8.97 -37.71
CA LEU A 75 -0.50 8.50 -36.43
C LEU A 75 -1.80 9.20 -36.04
N SER A 76 -1.84 10.54 -36.08
CA SER A 76 -3.05 11.31 -35.76
C SER A 76 -4.22 10.97 -36.70
N ARG A 77 -3.96 10.79 -38.00
CA ARG A 77 -4.98 10.35 -38.97
C ARG A 77 -5.49 8.94 -38.66
N LYS A 78 -4.62 8.01 -38.27
CA LYS A 78 -5.00 6.65 -37.88
C LYS A 78 -5.90 6.67 -36.63
N GLN A 79 -5.57 7.50 -35.65
CA GLN A 79 -6.39 7.69 -34.44
C GLN A 79 -7.76 8.30 -34.78
N GLN A 80 -7.80 9.34 -35.62
CA GLN A 80 -9.06 9.97 -36.03
C GLN A 80 -9.98 9.00 -36.80
N ARG A 81 -9.43 8.11 -37.63
CA ARG A 81 -10.20 7.05 -38.30
C ARG A 81 -10.78 6.03 -37.33
N ARG A 82 -10.09 5.70 -36.23
CA ARG A 82 -10.63 4.82 -35.19
C ARG A 82 -11.81 5.48 -34.47
N LEU A 83 -11.68 6.77 -34.13
CA LEU A 83 -12.74 7.53 -33.47
C LEU A 83 -14.01 7.69 -34.31
N SER A 84 -13.89 7.77 -35.65
CA SER A 84 -15.07 7.88 -36.53
C SER A 84 -15.92 6.62 -36.62
N VAL A 85 -15.39 5.45 -36.24
CA VAL A 85 -16.11 4.17 -36.33
C VAL A 85 -17.02 3.95 -35.11
N ASP A 86 -16.69 4.51 -33.95
CA ASP A 86 -17.39 4.31 -32.67
C ASP A 86 -18.31 5.49 -32.27
N ALA A 87 -18.98 6.13 -33.24
CA ALA A 87 -19.63 7.44 -33.14
C ALA A 87 -20.78 7.62 -32.12
N SER A 88 -21.04 6.68 -31.21
CA SER A 88 -22.20 6.74 -30.30
C SER A 88 -21.96 7.46 -28.96
N ASP A 89 -20.72 7.67 -28.48
CA ASP A 89 -20.46 8.49 -27.26
C ASP A 89 -18.95 8.85 -27.10
N VAL A 90 -18.38 9.59 -28.06
CA VAL A 90 -16.91 9.68 -28.20
C VAL A 90 -16.30 10.79 -27.34
N THR A 91 -15.81 10.39 -26.17
CA THR A 91 -14.71 11.12 -25.52
C THR A 91 -13.43 10.88 -26.31
N VAL A 92 -12.78 11.95 -26.78
CA VAL A 92 -11.50 11.85 -27.52
C VAL A 92 -10.45 11.30 -26.56
N GLU A 93 -10.11 10.02 -26.71
CA GLU A 93 -9.04 9.42 -25.91
C GLU A 93 -7.70 10.07 -26.27
N PRO A 94 -6.91 10.55 -25.29
CA PRO A 94 -5.60 11.14 -25.55
C PRO A 94 -4.67 10.09 -26.15
N LEU A 95 -3.82 10.49 -27.08
CA LEU A 95 -2.76 9.62 -27.62
C LEU A 95 -1.77 9.30 -26.49
N VAL A 96 -1.41 8.04 -26.28
CA VAL A 96 -0.44 7.63 -25.25
C VAL A 96 0.87 7.15 -25.86
N VAL A 97 1.97 7.15 -25.08
CA VAL A 97 3.30 6.71 -25.52
C VAL A 97 3.26 5.32 -26.18
N ARG A 98 2.44 4.41 -25.67
CA ARG A 98 2.22 3.07 -26.20
C ARG A 98 1.71 3.07 -27.64
N ASP A 99 0.79 3.98 -27.98
CA ASP A 99 0.28 4.10 -29.34
C ASP A 99 1.38 4.56 -30.29
N VAL A 100 2.23 5.48 -29.82
CA VAL A 100 3.40 5.96 -30.57
C VAL A 100 4.40 4.82 -30.79
N GLN A 101 4.70 4.02 -29.75
CA GLN A 101 5.60 2.88 -29.84
C GLN A 101 5.12 1.81 -30.83
N LEU A 102 3.85 1.38 -30.71
CA LEU A 102 3.28 0.38 -31.60
C LEU A 102 3.27 0.87 -33.05
N PHE A 103 2.89 2.13 -33.27
CA PHE A 103 2.88 2.69 -34.61
C PHE A 103 4.29 2.93 -35.16
N ALA A 104 5.27 3.29 -34.33
CA ALA A 104 6.67 3.43 -34.73
C ALA A 104 7.25 2.09 -35.21
N GLN A 105 6.93 0.99 -34.52
CA GLN A 105 7.35 -0.35 -34.96
C GLN A 105 6.70 -0.75 -36.29
N GLU A 106 5.40 -0.49 -36.48
CA GLU A 106 4.72 -0.70 -37.76
C GLU A 106 5.34 0.16 -38.87
N TYR A 107 5.62 1.43 -38.60
CA TYR A 107 6.17 2.38 -39.56
C TYR A 107 7.60 2.02 -39.96
N LYS A 108 8.43 1.56 -39.01
CA LYS A 108 9.78 1.06 -39.27
C LYS A 108 9.79 -0.15 -40.20
N ARG A 109 8.82 -1.06 -40.07
CA ARG A 109 8.71 -2.23 -40.98
C ARG A 109 8.46 -1.81 -42.42
N VAL A 110 7.77 -0.70 -42.63
CA VAL A 110 7.50 -0.15 -43.98
C VAL A 110 8.67 0.70 -44.49
N PHE A 111 9.37 1.41 -43.60
CA PHE A 111 10.46 2.33 -43.95
C PHE A 111 11.74 2.09 -43.11
N PRO A 112 12.42 0.94 -43.27
CA PRO A 112 13.51 0.53 -42.39
C PRO A 112 14.73 1.45 -42.45
N ASP A 113 15.08 1.96 -43.63
CA ASP A 113 16.33 2.69 -43.85
C ASP A 113 16.25 4.18 -43.51
N ILE A 114 15.03 4.74 -43.48
CA ILE A 114 14.81 6.19 -43.40
C ILE A 114 14.25 6.59 -42.03
N PHE A 115 13.51 5.69 -41.36
CA PHE A 115 12.76 6.06 -40.17
C PHE A 115 13.62 6.07 -38.88
N PRO A 116 13.76 7.24 -38.21
CA PRO A 116 14.55 7.37 -36.98
C PRO A 116 13.75 6.91 -35.75
N GLU A 117 13.50 5.60 -35.64
CA GLU A 117 12.65 5.01 -34.57
C GLU A 117 13.08 5.46 -33.17
N ARG A 118 14.37 5.35 -32.83
CA ARG A 118 14.88 5.68 -31.49
C ARG A 118 14.59 7.13 -31.11
N GLN A 119 14.74 8.06 -32.04
CA GLN A 119 14.52 9.48 -31.81
C GLN A 119 13.02 9.82 -31.71
N VAL A 120 12.15 9.09 -32.41
CA VAL A 120 10.69 9.19 -32.24
C VAL A 120 10.27 8.73 -30.85
N LEU A 121 10.81 7.62 -30.38
CA LEU A 121 10.50 7.10 -29.04
C LEU A 121 11.01 8.04 -27.94
N ASP A 122 12.25 8.53 -28.04
CA ASP A 122 12.82 9.51 -27.11
C ASP A 122 12.00 10.84 -27.11
N ALA A 123 11.52 11.29 -28.28
CA ALA A 123 10.71 12.51 -28.36
C ALA A 123 9.32 12.32 -27.73
N ALA A 124 8.72 11.14 -27.89
CA ALA A 124 7.46 10.79 -27.25
C ALA A 124 7.60 10.67 -25.73
N GLU A 125 8.69 10.09 -25.25
CA GLU A 125 8.98 9.96 -23.82
C GLU A 125 9.20 11.32 -23.16
N ARG A 126 10.04 12.19 -23.75
CA ARG A 126 10.24 13.56 -23.24
C ARG A 126 8.97 14.40 -23.27
N ALA A 127 8.13 14.20 -24.27
CA ALA A 127 6.84 14.90 -24.36
C ALA A 127 5.87 14.42 -23.27
N ALA A 128 5.87 13.13 -22.96
CA ALA A 128 5.10 12.58 -21.84
C ALA A 128 5.61 13.10 -20.48
N ASP A 129 6.94 13.14 -20.27
CA ASP A 129 7.56 13.72 -19.06
C ASP A 129 7.17 15.20 -18.88
N ALA A 130 7.22 15.98 -19.96
CA ALA A 130 6.83 17.40 -19.94
C ALA A 130 5.33 17.58 -19.64
N GLN A 131 4.49 16.66 -20.08
CA GLN A 131 3.05 16.66 -19.81
C GLN A 131 2.75 16.38 -18.33
N GLU A 132 3.54 15.55 -17.66
CA GLU A 132 3.41 15.27 -16.22
C GLU A 132 3.86 16.47 -15.37
N GLN A 133 4.86 17.22 -15.85
CA GLN A 133 5.31 18.47 -15.23
C GLN A 133 4.31 19.63 -15.43
N LEU A 134 3.44 19.54 -16.44
CA LEU A 134 2.35 20.50 -16.61
C LEU A 134 1.35 20.35 -15.45
N PRO A 135 1.04 21.42 -14.71
CA PRO A 135 0.16 21.35 -13.54
C PRO A 135 -1.25 20.89 -13.93
N THR A 136 -1.57 19.61 -13.66
CA THR A 136 -2.87 19.00 -13.94
C THR A 136 -3.95 19.47 -12.96
N ALA A 137 -5.23 19.43 -13.36
CA ALA A 137 -6.37 19.98 -12.63
C ALA A 137 -6.61 19.47 -11.17
N TRP A 138 -5.86 18.47 -10.69
CA TRP A 138 -5.79 18.14 -9.25
C TRP A 138 -4.95 19.15 -8.45
N SER A 139 -3.93 19.76 -9.06
CA SER A 139 -3.38 21.05 -8.62
C SER A 139 -4.39 22.20 -8.79
N GLY A 140 -5.57 21.93 -9.36
CA GLY A 140 -6.72 22.82 -9.51
C GLY A 140 -7.66 22.83 -8.29
N ILE A 141 -7.63 21.81 -7.43
CA ILE A 141 -8.35 21.86 -6.12
C ILE A 141 -7.51 22.63 -5.09
N VAL A 142 -6.19 22.38 -5.05
CA VAL A 142 -5.21 23.32 -4.45
C VAL A 142 -5.14 24.63 -5.28
N GLY A 143 -5.64 24.57 -6.52
CA GLY A 143 -5.76 25.67 -7.47
C GLY A 143 -7.04 26.49 -7.32
N SER A 144 -7.99 26.14 -6.48
CA SER A 144 -9.01 27.11 -6.05
C SER A 144 -8.33 28.19 -5.20
N THR A 145 -7.34 27.77 -4.40
CA THR A 145 -6.39 28.67 -3.74
C THR A 145 -5.40 29.28 -4.74
N SER A 146 -4.88 28.51 -5.71
CA SER A 146 -3.91 29.03 -6.70
C SER A 146 -4.50 29.90 -7.82
N THR A 147 -5.80 29.86 -8.13
CA THR A 147 -6.48 30.78 -9.05
C THR A 147 -6.77 32.12 -8.39
N MET A 148 -7.00 32.13 -7.06
CA MET A 148 -6.93 33.35 -6.25
C MET A 148 -5.50 33.91 -6.27
N ILE A 149 -4.46 33.07 -6.17
CA ILE A 149 -3.05 33.48 -6.29
C ILE A 149 -2.68 33.91 -7.73
N LYS A 150 -3.23 33.29 -8.78
CA LYS A 150 -2.93 33.59 -10.20
C LYS A 150 -3.69 34.82 -10.70
N SER A 151 -4.91 35.08 -10.24
CA SER A 151 -5.62 36.32 -10.56
C SER A 151 -4.98 37.52 -9.85
N THR A 152 -4.58 37.33 -8.58
CA THR A 152 -3.77 38.29 -7.82
C THR A 152 -2.38 38.44 -8.46
N GLY A 153 -1.78 37.35 -8.91
CA GLY A 153 -0.49 37.30 -9.61
C GLY A 153 -0.51 37.99 -10.97
N LYS A 154 -1.58 37.87 -11.77
CA LYS A 154 -1.70 38.60 -13.05
C LYS A 154 -1.93 40.10 -12.86
N ARG A 155 -2.67 40.51 -11.82
CA ARG A 155 -2.77 41.93 -11.44
C ARG A 155 -1.43 42.47 -10.94
N LEU A 156 -0.67 41.67 -10.20
CA LEU A 156 0.66 42.05 -9.71
C LEU A 156 1.74 42.03 -10.80
N ASN A 157 1.66 41.13 -11.79
CA ASN A 157 2.68 41.04 -12.86
C ASN A 157 2.60 42.24 -13.84
N HIS A 158 1.42 42.85 -13.98
CA HIS A 158 1.27 44.12 -14.69
C HIS A 158 1.79 45.32 -13.89
N ILE A 159 1.92 45.19 -12.56
CA ILE A 159 2.51 46.19 -11.66
C ILE A 159 4.04 45.95 -11.54
N ALA A 160 4.49 44.70 -11.68
CA ALA A 160 5.89 44.26 -11.56
C ALA A 160 6.83 44.72 -12.68
N LYS A 161 6.27 45.14 -13.82
CA LYS A 161 7.09 45.45 -15.00
C LYS A 161 7.91 46.74 -14.84
N ASP A 162 7.58 47.59 -13.86
CA ASP A 162 8.32 48.81 -13.53
C ASP A 162 9.11 48.74 -12.20
N THR A 163 9.05 47.63 -11.45
CA THR A 163 9.72 47.47 -10.14
C THR A 163 10.18 46.01 -9.92
N LYS A 164 11.19 45.60 -10.69
CA LYS A 164 11.61 44.19 -10.82
C LYS A 164 12.05 43.54 -9.49
N ASP A 165 12.73 44.28 -8.62
CA ASP A 165 13.27 43.70 -7.38
C ASP A 165 12.29 43.83 -6.21
N GLU A 166 11.57 44.95 -6.08
CA GLU A 166 10.58 45.13 -5.00
C GLU A 166 9.37 44.20 -5.14
N VAL A 167 8.94 43.92 -6.37
CA VAL A 167 7.77 43.06 -6.60
C VAL A 167 8.09 41.58 -6.45
N GLN A 168 9.32 41.14 -6.75
CA GLN A 168 9.74 39.78 -6.40
C GLN A 168 9.72 39.54 -4.90
N TRP A 169 10.22 40.49 -4.11
CA TRP A 169 10.14 40.44 -2.65
C TRP A 169 8.70 40.43 -2.13
N ALA A 170 7.81 41.26 -2.70
CA ALA A 170 6.39 41.28 -2.34
C ALA A 170 5.66 39.97 -2.73
N MET A 171 6.01 39.38 -3.87
CA MET A 171 5.44 38.11 -4.34
C MET A 171 5.87 36.96 -3.43
N HIS A 172 7.16 36.87 -3.07
CA HIS A 172 7.64 35.86 -2.14
C HIS A 172 6.97 35.96 -0.76
N ARG A 173 6.74 37.18 -0.25
CA ARG A 173 5.98 37.38 0.99
C ARG A 173 4.54 36.89 0.87
N THR A 174 3.89 37.15 -0.26
CA THR A 174 2.48 36.75 -0.47
C THR A 174 2.34 35.24 -0.61
N VAL A 175 3.19 34.61 -1.43
CA VAL A 175 3.20 33.14 -1.59
C VAL A 175 3.50 32.46 -0.26
N ARG A 176 4.45 32.99 0.52
CA ARG A 176 4.77 32.47 1.85
C ARG A 176 3.55 32.50 2.78
N LYS A 177 2.86 33.64 2.87
CA LYS A 177 1.65 33.77 3.71
C LYS A 177 0.54 32.80 3.29
N VAL A 178 0.33 32.61 1.98
CA VAL A 178 -0.71 31.69 1.49
C VAL A 178 -0.34 30.24 1.75
N LEU A 179 0.92 29.85 1.56
CA LEU A 179 1.39 28.49 1.84
C LEU A 179 1.36 28.19 3.35
N GLU A 180 1.75 29.15 4.19
CA GLU A 180 1.62 29.05 5.65
C GLU A 180 0.16 28.81 6.04
N SER A 181 -0.77 29.62 5.54
CA SER A 181 -2.20 29.46 5.81
C SER A 181 -2.76 28.12 5.32
N ALA A 182 -2.34 27.66 4.13
CA ALA A 182 -2.76 26.36 3.62
C ALA A 182 -2.24 25.21 4.49
N LEU A 183 -0.99 25.27 4.95
CA LEU A 183 -0.39 24.27 5.81
C LEU A 183 -1.01 24.26 7.22
N ASP A 184 -1.44 25.43 7.72
CA ASP A 184 -2.21 25.50 8.97
C ASP A 184 -3.59 24.83 8.84
N ILE A 185 -4.27 24.99 7.69
CA ILE A 185 -5.53 24.29 7.41
C ILE A 185 -5.30 22.77 7.35
N VAL A 186 -4.21 22.32 6.72
CA VAL A 186 -3.84 20.90 6.66
C VAL A 186 -3.54 20.36 8.06
N ALA A 187 -2.77 21.09 8.86
CA ALA A 187 -2.48 20.73 10.25
C ALA A 187 -3.77 20.60 11.08
N ALA A 188 -4.69 21.55 10.94
CA ALA A 188 -5.98 21.51 11.62
C ALA A 188 -6.82 20.30 11.20
N ARG A 189 -6.88 19.99 9.89
CA ARG A 189 -7.56 18.79 9.37
C ARG A 189 -6.90 17.50 9.82
N LEU A 190 -5.57 17.45 9.87
CA LEU A 190 -4.82 16.30 10.34
C LEU A 190 -5.09 16.05 11.83
N LYS A 191 -5.08 17.10 12.65
CA LYS A 191 -5.50 17.04 14.07
C LYS A 191 -6.91 16.48 14.20
N GLN A 192 -7.88 17.00 13.44
CA GLN A 192 -9.27 16.51 13.48
C GLN A 192 -9.41 15.06 13.01
N THR A 193 -8.64 14.65 12.01
CA THR A 193 -8.71 13.29 11.44
C THR A 193 -8.04 12.25 12.35
N LEU A 194 -6.96 12.62 13.03
CA LEU A 194 -6.23 11.74 13.95
C LEU A 194 -6.88 11.65 15.33
N LYS A 195 -7.59 12.69 15.76
CA LYS A 195 -8.30 12.71 17.04
C LYS A 195 -9.58 11.89 16.97
N ASP A 196 -9.53 10.74 17.59
CA ASP A 196 -10.71 9.94 17.87
C ASP A 196 -11.48 10.55 19.07
N PRO A 197 -12.82 10.70 19.01
CA PRO A 197 -13.62 11.18 20.14
C PRO A 197 -13.39 10.36 21.41
N ASP A 198 -13.17 9.05 21.30
CA ASP A 198 -12.97 8.13 22.41
C ASP A 198 -11.52 8.06 22.92
N MET A 199 -10.56 8.71 22.25
CA MET A 199 -9.16 8.73 22.67
C MET A 199 -8.97 9.47 24.01
N PRO A 200 -8.12 8.96 24.93
CA PRO A 200 -7.75 9.63 26.17
C PRO A 200 -7.25 11.07 25.94
N SER A 201 -7.58 11.98 26.86
CA SER A 201 -7.22 13.41 26.76
C SER A 201 -5.71 13.65 26.69
N TYR A 202 -4.91 12.86 27.43
CA TYR A 202 -3.46 12.97 27.39
C TYR A 202 -2.88 12.65 26.00
N LEU A 203 -3.43 11.64 25.29
CA LEU A 203 -3.00 11.31 23.93
C LEU A 203 -3.45 12.36 22.92
N LYS A 204 -4.67 12.88 23.05
CA LYS A 204 -5.14 14.00 22.20
C LYS A 204 -4.20 15.19 22.29
N THR A 205 -3.78 15.53 23.52
CA THR A 205 -2.84 16.62 23.80
C THR A 205 -1.45 16.33 23.24
N ASN A 206 -0.94 15.10 23.40
CA ASN A 206 0.36 14.72 22.83
C ASN A 206 0.36 14.73 21.31
N VAL A 207 -0.73 14.32 20.65
CA VAL A 207 -0.87 14.41 19.19
C VAL A 207 -0.90 15.87 18.74
N ASP A 208 -1.56 16.76 19.49
CA ASP A 208 -1.54 18.19 19.20
C ASP A 208 -0.12 18.78 19.28
N ILE A 209 0.60 18.49 20.38
CA ILE A 209 1.98 18.94 20.59
C ILE A 209 2.88 18.40 19.48
N ALA A 210 2.77 17.10 19.16
CA ALA A 210 3.59 16.49 18.12
C ALA A 210 3.34 17.14 16.75
N ILE A 211 2.08 17.35 16.36
CA ILE A 211 1.76 18.03 15.09
C ILE A 211 2.29 19.46 15.11
N GLU A 212 2.12 20.20 16.20
CA GLU A 212 2.66 21.57 16.32
C GLU A 212 4.19 21.62 16.26
N GLN A 213 4.87 20.61 16.80
CA GLN A 213 6.33 20.51 16.76
C GLN A 213 6.86 20.10 15.38
N PHE A 214 6.19 19.19 14.67
CA PHE A 214 6.63 18.71 13.35
C PHE A 214 6.21 19.63 12.19
N MET A 215 5.12 20.38 12.33
CA MET A 215 4.62 21.25 11.26
C MET A 215 5.63 22.30 10.77
N PRO A 216 6.44 22.96 11.62
CA PRO A 216 7.51 23.84 11.18
C PRO A 216 8.51 23.17 10.25
N ASP A 217 8.94 21.94 10.55
CA ASP A 217 9.90 21.19 9.72
C ASP A 217 9.27 20.81 8.38
N VAL A 218 8.02 20.33 8.40
CA VAL A 218 7.25 20.04 7.18
C VAL A 218 7.06 21.32 6.35
N LYS A 219 6.77 22.46 6.98
CA LYS A 219 6.68 23.76 6.32
C LYS A 219 8.01 24.10 5.65
N MET A 220 9.13 23.98 6.36
CA MET A 220 10.46 24.29 5.83
C MET A 220 10.83 23.41 4.63
N GLU A 221 10.54 22.11 4.70
CA GLU A 221 10.84 21.19 3.61
C GLU A 221 9.95 21.43 2.38
N ILE A 222 8.66 21.71 2.59
CA ILE A 222 7.77 22.12 1.50
C ILE A 222 8.22 23.45 0.91
N PHE A 223 8.63 24.42 1.73
CA PHE A 223 9.17 25.70 1.26
C PHE A 223 10.45 25.52 0.45
N ARG A 224 11.36 24.64 0.87
CA ARG A 224 12.59 24.30 0.17
C ARG A 224 12.27 23.73 -1.22
N LYS A 225 11.43 22.69 -1.29
CA LYS A 225 11.02 22.07 -2.57
C LYS A 225 10.26 23.06 -3.46
N THR A 226 9.40 23.88 -2.88
CA THR A 226 8.66 24.90 -3.62
C THR A 226 9.61 25.96 -4.21
N ARG A 227 10.63 26.38 -3.45
CA ARG A 227 11.66 27.31 -3.94
C ARG A 227 12.49 26.71 -5.08
N GLU A 228 12.83 25.42 -5.01
CA GLU A 228 13.52 24.71 -6.10
C GLU A 228 12.68 24.69 -7.38
N LEU A 229 11.37 24.46 -7.27
CA LEU A 229 10.44 24.48 -8.40
C LEU A 229 10.24 25.88 -9.00
N PHE A 230 10.34 26.95 -8.19
CA PHE A 230 10.21 28.33 -8.68
C PHE A 230 11.54 29.01 -9.04
N GLY A 231 12.68 28.47 -8.61
CA GLY A 231 14.02 29.01 -8.85
C GLY A 231 14.67 28.56 -10.16
N GLN A 232 14.06 27.61 -10.88
CA GLN A 232 14.42 27.34 -12.27
C GLN A 232 13.78 28.38 -13.17
N ASP A 233 14.51 29.48 -13.40
CA ASP A 233 14.12 30.52 -14.35
C ASP A 233 13.92 29.93 -15.75
N SER A 234 12.66 29.95 -16.20
CA SER A 234 12.29 29.78 -17.60
C SER A 234 12.83 30.95 -18.44
N PRO A 235 13.54 30.69 -19.55
CA PRO A 235 13.80 31.72 -20.55
C PRO A 235 12.49 32.08 -21.29
N THR A 236 11.97 33.24 -20.90
CA THR A 236 11.17 34.25 -21.62
C THR A 236 10.28 33.87 -22.80
N SER A 237 9.03 34.28 -22.62
CA SER A 237 7.90 34.38 -23.56
C SER A 237 8.15 35.18 -24.85
N ALA A 238 7.56 34.71 -25.95
CA ALA A 238 6.89 35.55 -26.94
C ALA A 238 5.79 34.75 -27.68
N ARG A 239 4.68 35.43 -28.01
CA ARG A 239 3.53 34.99 -28.84
C ARG A 239 2.53 34.00 -28.20
N GLU A 240 1.21 34.14 -28.32
CA GLU A 240 0.36 35.07 -29.08
C GLU A 240 -1.08 35.00 -28.51
N LYS A 241 -1.81 36.11 -28.62
CA LYS A 241 -3.23 36.23 -28.27
C LYS A 241 -4.11 35.76 -29.43
N ALA A 242 -5.06 34.86 -29.17
CA ALA A 242 -6.35 34.65 -29.87
C ALA A 242 -7.08 33.53 -29.11
N ALA A 243 -8.40 33.44 -28.92
CA ALA A 243 -9.54 34.18 -29.41
C ALA A 243 -10.66 34.11 -28.34
N LYS A 244 -11.56 35.09 -28.39
CA LYS A 244 -12.73 35.25 -27.55
C LYS A 244 -13.95 34.91 -28.41
N VAL A 245 -14.60 33.77 -28.18
CA VAL A 245 -15.94 33.38 -28.68
C VAL A 245 -16.50 32.45 -27.59
N GLY A 246 -17.54 32.76 -26.83
CA GLY A 246 -18.90 33.05 -27.29
C GLY A 246 -19.71 31.75 -27.25
N GLY A 247 -20.33 31.41 -26.12
CA GLY A 247 -21.11 30.17 -26.00
C GLY A 247 -21.82 30.00 -24.66
N ARG A 248 -23.02 30.56 -24.54
CA ARG A 248 -24.05 30.20 -23.55
C ARG A 248 -24.67 28.86 -23.98
N SER A 249 -24.69 27.85 -23.12
CA SER A 249 -25.69 26.78 -23.20
C SER A 249 -26.02 26.24 -21.81
N SER A 250 -27.23 26.54 -21.40
CA SER A 250 -28.01 25.86 -20.38
C SER A 250 -28.37 24.44 -20.85
N GLY A 251 -28.08 23.45 -20.02
CA GLY A 251 -28.61 22.08 -20.06
C GLY A 251 -28.16 21.41 -18.76
N GLY A 252 -29.02 21.07 -17.80
CA GLY A 252 -30.29 20.37 -17.97
C GLY A 252 -30.05 18.86 -18.18
N GLY A 253 -29.17 18.26 -17.38
CA GLY A 253 -28.82 16.83 -17.46
C GLY A 253 -29.33 16.07 -16.24
N SER A 254 -30.33 15.23 -16.47
CA SER A 254 -31.03 14.35 -15.54
C SER A 254 -30.09 13.31 -14.92
N ALA A 255 -30.30 13.03 -13.63
CA ALA A 255 -29.64 11.95 -12.90
C ALA A 255 -30.03 10.57 -13.49
N PRO A 256 -29.07 9.63 -13.64
CA PRO A 256 -29.40 8.26 -14.00
C PRO A 256 -30.03 7.51 -12.81
N PRO A 257 -30.96 6.57 -13.06
CA PRO A 257 -31.64 5.85 -12.00
C PRO A 257 -30.65 4.94 -11.27
N SER A 258 -30.65 5.05 -9.95
CA SER A 258 -29.98 4.13 -9.05
C SER A 258 -30.52 2.71 -9.27
N GLY A 259 -29.81 1.90 -10.02
CA GLY A 259 -30.02 0.46 -10.09
C GLY A 259 -29.77 -0.14 -8.71
N ARG A 260 -30.83 -0.32 -7.93
CA ARG A 260 -30.86 -1.20 -6.76
C ARG A 260 -30.60 -2.62 -7.27
N GLY A 261 -29.34 -3.02 -7.32
CA GLY A 261 -28.96 -4.42 -7.39
C GLY A 261 -29.54 -5.12 -6.17
N ALA A 262 -30.59 -5.91 -6.37
CA ALA A 262 -31.19 -6.74 -5.35
C ALA A 262 -30.14 -7.72 -4.83
N ILE A 263 -29.65 -7.45 -3.62
CA ILE A 263 -28.84 -8.40 -2.86
C ILE A 263 -29.79 -9.56 -2.52
N VAL A 264 -29.64 -10.67 -3.23
CA VAL A 264 -30.36 -11.92 -2.96
C VAL A 264 -29.86 -12.46 -1.61
N PRO A 265 -30.68 -12.50 -0.55
CA PRO A 265 -30.27 -13.11 0.70
C PRO A 265 -30.39 -14.63 0.54
N VAL A 266 -29.29 -15.30 0.22
CA VAL A 266 -29.20 -16.77 0.27
C VAL A 266 -29.32 -17.19 1.74
N SER A 267 -30.53 -17.56 2.14
CA SER A 267 -30.91 -17.89 3.52
C SER A 267 -30.56 -19.34 3.87
N ASN A 268 -29.28 -19.61 4.14
CA ASN A 268 -28.88 -20.88 4.75
C ASN A 268 -29.15 -20.86 6.27
N ARG A 269 -30.35 -21.27 6.66
CA ARG A 269 -30.93 -21.19 8.02
C ARG A 269 -30.44 -22.27 9.01
N ARG A 270 -29.55 -23.19 8.61
CA ARG A 270 -29.20 -24.39 9.41
C ARG A 270 -28.09 -24.26 10.47
N PHE A 271 -27.33 -23.15 10.52
CA PHE A 271 -26.24 -22.97 11.51
C PHE A 271 -26.46 -21.81 12.49
N GLY A 272 -27.67 -21.72 13.08
CA GLY A 272 -28.10 -20.62 13.95
C GLY A 272 -27.14 -20.26 15.10
N PRO A 273 -26.78 -21.19 16.01
CA PRO A 273 -26.00 -20.84 17.21
C PRO A 273 -24.54 -20.51 16.88
N PHE A 274 -23.90 -21.26 15.99
CA PHE A 274 -22.51 -21.01 15.59
C PHE A 274 -22.38 -19.66 14.86
N ARG A 275 -23.34 -19.29 14.00
CA ARG A 275 -23.34 -17.98 13.34
C ARG A 275 -23.46 -16.83 14.33
N ARG A 276 -24.30 -16.96 15.36
CA ARG A 276 -24.42 -15.95 16.43
C ARG A 276 -23.16 -15.83 17.25
N LEU A 277 -22.56 -16.94 17.67
CA LEU A 277 -21.30 -16.94 18.41
C LEU A 277 -20.16 -16.33 17.58
N ARG A 278 -20.04 -16.74 16.32
CA ARG A 278 -19.08 -16.17 15.37
C ARG A 278 -19.29 -14.66 15.21
N GLY A 279 -20.54 -14.23 15.00
CA GLY A 279 -20.89 -12.82 14.86
C GLY A 279 -20.53 -12.02 16.10
N HIS A 280 -20.84 -12.53 17.29
CA HIS A 280 -20.49 -11.91 18.56
C HIS A 280 -18.96 -11.75 18.72
N VAL A 281 -18.20 -12.83 18.58
CA VAL A 281 -16.74 -12.79 18.73
C VAL A 281 -16.11 -11.84 17.71
N LEU A 282 -16.50 -11.95 16.44
CA LEU A 282 -15.93 -11.12 15.37
C LEU A 282 -16.33 -9.65 15.47
N TYR A 283 -17.57 -9.36 15.88
CA TYR A 283 -18.03 -7.98 16.08
C TYR A 283 -17.30 -7.31 17.25
N HIS A 284 -17.12 -8.01 18.36
CA HIS A 284 -16.38 -7.43 19.49
C HIS A 284 -14.90 -7.25 19.17
N MET A 285 -14.25 -8.22 18.50
CA MET A 285 -12.82 -8.15 18.15
C MET A 285 -12.50 -7.16 17.01
N PHE A 286 -13.34 -7.12 15.98
CA PHE A 286 -13.14 -6.35 14.75
C PHE A 286 -14.43 -5.64 14.30
N PRO A 287 -14.97 -4.73 15.12
CA PRO A 287 -16.20 -4.00 14.82
C PRO A 287 -16.04 -3.10 13.59
N TYR A 288 -17.13 -2.94 12.83
CA TYR A 288 -17.16 -2.04 11.67
C TYR A 288 -17.50 -0.58 12.03
N ASP A 289 -17.99 -0.34 13.24
CA ASP A 289 -18.57 0.92 13.70
C ASP A 289 -17.89 1.48 14.97
N LYS A 290 -16.98 0.72 15.58
CA LYS A 290 -16.19 1.15 16.74
C LYS A 290 -14.75 1.39 16.32
N THR A 291 -14.18 2.45 16.86
CA THR A 291 -12.76 2.72 16.73
C THR A 291 -11.96 1.89 17.74
N MET A 292 -10.63 1.84 17.58
CA MET A 292 -9.78 1.09 18.50
C MET A 292 -9.93 1.55 19.96
N TRP A 293 -10.04 2.87 20.19
CA TRP A 293 -10.24 3.44 21.53
C TRP A 293 -11.59 3.07 22.13
N LYS A 294 -12.64 3.06 21.32
CA LYS A 294 -13.96 2.61 21.75
C LYS A 294 -13.97 1.10 22.04
N SER A 295 -13.23 0.31 21.27
CA SER A 295 -13.03 -1.13 21.53
C SER A 295 -12.29 -1.39 22.84
N PHE A 296 -11.31 -0.57 23.24
CA PHE A 296 -10.64 -0.71 24.55
C PHE A 296 -11.58 -0.56 25.74
N LYS A 297 -12.69 0.18 25.58
CA LYS A 297 -13.72 0.34 26.62
C LYS A 297 -14.72 -0.83 26.65
N ASP A 298 -14.69 -1.69 25.63
CA ASP A 298 -15.57 -2.85 25.53
C ASP A 298 -14.96 -4.02 26.33
N PRO A 299 -15.61 -4.49 27.42
CA PRO A 299 -15.04 -5.54 28.27
C PRO A 299 -14.84 -6.85 27.50
N TRP A 300 -15.69 -7.15 26.51
CA TRP A 300 -15.56 -8.37 25.70
C TRP A 300 -14.32 -8.33 24.81
N TRP A 301 -13.97 -7.16 24.28
CA TRP A 301 -12.75 -6.99 23.50
C TRP A 301 -11.51 -7.26 24.35
N LEU A 302 -11.49 -6.77 25.61
CA LEU A 302 -10.42 -7.03 26.56
C LEU A 302 -10.32 -8.52 26.91
N VAL A 303 -11.45 -9.17 27.18
CA VAL A 303 -11.50 -10.61 27.48
C VAL A 303 -10.94 -11.42 26.30
N TYR A 304 -11.44 -11.21 25.09
CA TYR A 304 -11.00 -11.96 23.91
C TYR A 304 -9.54 -11.69 23.53
N THR A 305 -9.09 -10.44 23.65
CA THR A 305 -7.68 -10.08 23.43
C THR A 305 -6.80 -10.71 24.50
N GLY A 306 -7.23 -10.69 25.77
CA GLY A 306 -6.54 -11.32 26.89
C GLY A 306 -6.38 -12.83 26.71
N VAL A 307 -7.41 -13.54 26.26
CA VAL A 307 -7.34 -14.97 25.92
C VAL A 307 -6.26 -15.23 24.86
N GLY A 308 -6.15 -14.36 23.86
CA GLY A 308 -5.11 -14.43 22.82
C GLY A 308 -3.68 -14.19 23.33
N LEU A 309 -3.51 -13.60 24.51
CA LEU A 309 -2.23 -13.33 25.16
C LEU A 309 -1.79 -14.44 26.14
N LEU A 310 -2.71 -15.32 26.54
CA LEU A 310 -2.39 -16.41 27.46
C LEU A 310 -1.45 -17.45 26.80
N PRO A 311 -0.42 -17.93 27.51
CA PRO A 311 0.42 -19.01 26.99
C PRO A 311 -0.41 -20.28 26.77
N VAL A 312 -0.10 -21.04 25.72
CA VAL A 312 -0.83 -22.25 25.26
C VAL A 312 -2.25 -21.97 24.77
N VAL A 313 -3.13 -21.41 25.61
CA VAL A 313 -4.54 -21.09 25.28
C VAL A 313 -4.61 -20.09 24.11
N GLY A 314 -3.72 -19.10 24.08
CA GLY A 314 -3.63 -18.14 23.00
C GLY A 314 -3.38 -18.80 21.64
N GLN A 315 -2.65 -19.92 21.59
CA GLN A 315 -2.35 -20.62 20.34
C GLN A 315 -3.61 -21.27 19.76
N LEU A 316 -4.39 -21.96 20.60
CA LEU A 316 -5.70 -22.50 20.23
C LEU A 316 -6.67 -21.38 19.84
N TRP A 317 -6.63 -20.26 20.55
CA TRP A 317 -7.43 -19.08 20.24
C TRP A 317 -7.13 -18.52 18.85
N TRP A 318 -5.86 -18.40 18.46
CA TRP A 318 -5.50 -17.91 17.13
C TRP A 318 -5.92 -18.86 15.99
N ILE A 319 -5.85 -20.18 16.23
CA ILE A 319 -6.39 -21.18 15.28
C ILE A 319 -7.90 -21.02 15.16
N PHE A 320 -8.60 -20.90 16.30
CA PHE A 320 -10.03 -20.63 16.32
C PHE A 320 -10.37 -19.35 15.54
N MET A 321 -9.64 -18.25 15.79
CA MET A 321 -9.79 -16.99 15.07
C MET A 321 -9.57 -17.15 13.57
N PHE A 322 -8.54 -17.88 13.15
CA PHE A 322 -8.29 -18.17 11.74
C PHE A 322 -9.45 -18.94 11.10
N LEU A 323 -10.02 -19.92 11.82
CA LEU A 323 -11.14 -20.71 11.34
C LEU A 323 -12.40 -19.86 11.14
N ILE A 324 -12.75 -19.02 12.11
CA ILE A 324 -13.97 -18.21 12.05
C ILE A 324 -13.85 -16.98 11.14
N LYS A 325 -12.65 -16.43 10.96
CA LYS A 325 -12.46 -15.20 10.21
C LYS A 325 -12.73 -15.42 8.72
N ASP A 326 -13.29 -14.38 8.09
CA ASP A 326 -13.54 -14.38 6.66
C ASP A 326 -12.22 -14.32 5.88
N LYS A 327 -11.91 -15.42 5.20
CA LYS A 327 -10.68 -15.58 4.42
C LYS A 327 -10.84 -15.15 2.96
N THR A 328 -12.03 -14.70 2.57
CA THR A 328 -12.28 -14.19 1.22
C THR A 328 -11.94 -12.71 1.12
N ASN A 329 -11.99 -11.97 2.24
CA ASN A 329 -11.71 -10.55 2.28
C ASN A 329 -10.23 -10.26 2.58
N GLU A 330 -9.59 -9.48 1.71
CA GLU A 330 -8.16 -9.12 1.82
C GLU A 330 -7.83 -8.39 3.12
N HIS A 331 -8.60 -7.35 3.46
CA HIS A 331 -8.34 -6.54 4.66
C HIS A 331 -8.41 -7.39 5.93
N GLN A 332 -9.40 -8.28 6.01
CA GLN A 332 -9.57 -9.18 7.16
C GLN A 332 -8.39 -10.13 7.31
N LEU A 333 -7.88 -10.67 6.21
CA LEU A 333 -6.73 -11.57 6.21
C LEU A 333 -5.42 -10.82 6.56
N CYS A 334 -5.19 -9.64 5.97
CA CYS A 334 -4.07 -8.76 6.35
C CYS A 334 -4.10 -8.43 7.84
N GLN A 335 -5.25 -8.02 8.36
CA GLN A 335 -5.43 -7.70 9.77
C GLN A 335 -5.20 -8.92 10.66
N PHE A 336 -5.55 -10.13 10.22
CA PHE A 336 -5.24 -11.36 10.94
C PHE A 336 -3.73 -11.56 11.06
N ILE A 337 -3.01 -11.52 9.94
CA ILE A 337 -1.55 -11.71 9.90
C ILE A 337 -0.85 -10.71 10.83
N VAL A 338 -1.19 -9.42 10.69
CA VAL A 338 -0.62 -8.34 11.51
C VAL A 338 -0.96 -8.53 12.99
N SER A 339 -2.19 -8.92 13.33
CA SER A 339 -2.60 -9.15 14.72
C SER A 339 -1.91 -10.36 15.32
N PHE A 340 -1.81 -11.43 14.56
CA PHE A 340 -1.14 -12.67 14.97
C PHE A 340 0.35 -12.41 15.23
N LYS A 341 1.03 -11.70 14.32
CA LYS A 341 2.45 -11.36 14.46
C LYS A 341 2.73 -10.38 15.59
N ALA A 342 1.86 -9.38 15.79
CA ALA A 342 1.94 -8.49 16.94
C ALA A 342 1.79 -9.27 18.26
N ALA A 343 0.82 -10.18 18.35
CA ALA A 343 0.63 -11.02 19.53
C ALA A 343 1.81 -11.99 19.73
N GLN A 344 2.37 -12.52 18.65
CA GLN A 344 3.58 -13.34 18.68
C GLN A 344 4.77 -12.55 19.24
N PHE A 345 4.97 -11.30 18.82
CA PHE A 345 6.02 -10.43 19.37
C PHE A 345 5.86 -10.20 20.87
N ILE A 346 4.65 -9.86 21.32
CA ILE A 346 4.37 -9.60 22.73
C ILE A 346 4.53 -10.87 23.57
N THR A 347 3.87 -11.96 23.17
CA THR A 347 3.81 -13.19 23.97
C THR A 347 5.08 -14.03 23.82
N LEU A 348 5.48 -14.36 22.59
CA LEU A 348 6.62 -15.23 22.31
C LEU A 348 7.97 -14.50 22.42
N GLY A 349 7.99 -13.21 22.07
CA GLY A 349 9.16 -12.36 22.23
C GLY A 349 9.29 -11.86 23.66
N ILE A 350 8.54 -10.81 24.01
CA ILE A 350 8.74 -10.07 25.27
C ILE A 350 8.43 -10.94 26.50
N MET A 351 7.23 -11.52 26.59
CA MET A 351 6.83 -12.23 27.82
C MET A 351 7.69 -13.47 28.09
N HIS A 352 8.00 -14.26 27.06
CA HIS A 352 8.89 -15.41 27.22
C HIS A 352 10.34 -15.00 27.48
N MET A 353 10.83 -13.91 26.90
CA MET A 353 12.15 -13.38 27.27
C MET A 353 12.20 -13.04 28.77
N MET A 354 11.21 -12.32 29.29
CA MET A 354 11.13 -11.99 30.72
C MET A 354 11.00 -13.24 31.59
N PHE A 355 10.18 -14.22 31.18
CA PHE A 355 9.99 -15.46 31.92
C PHE A 355 11.26 -16.33 31.94
N GLY A 356 11.96 -16.43 30.81
CA GLY A 356 13.25 -17.13 30.72
C GLY A 356 14.32 -16.50 31.59
N ILE A 357 14.41 -15.16 31.61
CA ILE A 357 15.31 -14.43 32.52
C ILE A 357 14.95 -14.73 33.97
N PHE A 358 13.66 -14.66 34.34
CA PHE A 358 13.21 -14.94 35.70
C PHE A 358 13.55 -16.37 36.14
N MET A 359 13.37 -17.36 35.26
CA MET A 359 13.78 -18.74 35.54
C MET A 359 15.28 -18.85 35.82
N TYR A 360 16.12 -18.20 35.00
CA TYR A 360 17.57 -18.19 35.24
C TYR A 360 17.95 -17.49 36.54
N VAL A 361 17.34 -16.35 36.86
CA VAL A 361 17.61 -15.64 38.12
C VAL A 361 17.23 -16.51 39.31
N LYS A 362 16.05 -17.16 39.27
CA LYS A 362 15.62 -18.10 40.33
C LYS A 362 16.65 -19.23 40.52
N CYS A 363 17.12 -19.77 39.41
CA CYS A 363 18.17 -20.77 39.33
C CYS A 363 19.47 -20.34 40.03
N ILE A 364 19.95 -19.13 39.70
CA ILE A 364 21.18 -18.55 40.26
C ILE A 364 21.01 -18.31 41.77
N VAL A 365 19.87 -17.77 42.19
CA VAL A 365 19.57 -17.48 43.61
C VAL A 365 19.48 -18.76 44.45
N GLN A 366 19.01 -19.87 43.88
CA GLN A 366 19.00 -21.17 44.56
C GLN A 366 20.40 -21.80 44.69
N GLY A 367 21.45 -21.20 44.11
CA GLY A 367 22.83 -21.56 44.35
C GLY A 367 23.26 -22.92 43.80
N SER A 368 22.47 -23.57 42.95
CA SER A 368 22.84 -24.85 42.34
C SER A 368 22.58 -24.88 40.84
N MET A 369 23.63 -25.11 40.07
CA MET A 369 23.54 -25.39 38.63
C MET A 369 22.65 -26.62 38.36
N LEU A 370 22.64 -27.57 39.30
CA LEU A 370 21.82 -28.77 39.26
C LEU A 370 20.31 -28.45 39.25
N ALA A 371 19.86 -27.39 39.95
CA ALA A 371 18.45 -26.97 39.90
C ALA A 371 18.03 -26.52 38.50
N CYS A 372 18.95 -25.92 37.73
CA CYS A 372 18.67 -25.55 36.34
C CYS A 372 18.60 -26.74 35.41
N GLN A 373 19.50 -27.70 35.62
CA GLN A 373 19.53 -28.95 34.87
C GLN A 373 18.27 -29.81 35.11
N ASN A 374 17.76 -29.82 36.34
CA ASN A 374 16.58 -30.59 36.74
C ASN A 374 15.24 -29.93 36.37
N GLY A 375 15.21 -29.06 35.36
CA GLY A 375 13.99 -28.43 34.85
C GLY A 375 13.60 -27.11 35.51
N GLY A 376 14.47 -26.51 36.34
CA GLY A 376 14.27 -25.17 36.88
C GLY A 376 14.56 -24.05 35.87
N GLY A 377 15.34 -24.34 34.83
CA GLY A 377 15.67 -23.40 33.75
C GLY A 377 14.64 -23.38 32.62
N PRO A 378 14.74 -22.38 31.71
CA PRO A 378 13.87 -22.32 30.55
C PRO A 378 14.13 -23.53 29.65
N ALA A 379 13.06 -24.27 29.32
CA ALA A 379 13.13 -25.43 28.45
C ALA A 379 11.95 -25.41 27.47
N LEU A 380 12.21 -25.80 26.23
CA LEU A 380 11.15 -26.02 25.24
C LEU A 380 10.61 -27.45 25.37
N SER A 381 9.34 -27.58 25.74
CA SER A 381 8.65 -28.87 25.76
C SER A 381 8.17 -29.26 24.36
N GLU A 382 8.04 -30.56 24.10
CA GLU A 382 7.59 -31.09 22.80
C GLU A 382 6.23 -30.53 22.37
N GLY A 383 5.28 -30.42 23.31
CA GLY A 383 3.98 -29.80 23.05
C GLY A 383 4.10 -28.35 22.59
N THR A 384 4.92 -27.55 23.28
CA THR A 384 5.15 -26.15 22.89
C THR A 384 5.87 -26.02 21.55
N ALA A 385 6.74 -26.96 21.20
CA ALA A 385 7.39 -27.03 19.89
C ALA A 385 6.37 -27.35 18.77
N CYS A 386 5.47 -28.30 19.00
CA CYS A 386 4.39 -28.61 18.06
C CYS A 386 3.50 -27.40 17.79
N PHE A 387 3.07 -26.70 18.85
CA PHE A 387 2.29 -25.48 18.68
C PHE A 387 3.07 -24.36 17.99
N PHE A 388 4.38 -24.26 18.24
CA PHE A 388 5.24 -23.31 17.55
C PHE A 388 5.28 -23.56 16.04
N VAL A 389 5.42 -24.81 15.60
CA VAL A 389 5.34 -25.18 14.18
C VAL A 389 3.97 -24.85 13.62
N LEU A 390 2.90 -25.15 14.35
CA LEU A 390 1.53 -24.86 13.94
C LEU A 390 1.29 -23.35 13.76
N GLN A 391 1.88 -22.51 14.62
CA GLN A 391 1.84 -21.05 14.48
C GLN A 391 2.50 -20.58 13.18
N ILE A 392 3.67 -21.13 12.83
CA ILE A 392 4.37 -20.81 11.57
C ILE A 392 3.49 -21.20 10.38
N VAL A 393 2.97 -22.43 10.38
CA VAL A 393 2.09 -22.93 9.31
C VAL A 393 0.85 -22.06 9.15
N LEU A 394 0.24 -21.60 10.26
CA LEU A 394 -0.95 -20.76 10.22
C LEU A 394 -0.71 -19.41 9.53
N VAL A 395 0.43 -18.78 9.81
CA VAL A 395 0.82 -17.51 9.18
C VAL A 395 1.08 -17.70 7.70
N TRP A 396 1.82 -18.75 7.33
CA TRP A 396 2.12 -19.03 5.93
C TRP A 396 0.85 -19.38 5.15
N ALA A 397 -0.06 -20.16 5.75
CA ALA A 397 -1.38 -20.42 5.16
C ALA A 397 -2.18 -19.14 4.95
N ALA A 398 -2.08 -18.15 5.86
CA ALA A 398 -2.70 -16.85 5.68
C ALA A 398 -2.05 -16.04 4.54
N PHE A 399 -0.71 -16.04 4.43
CA PHE A 399 0.00 -15.39 3.32
C PHE A 399 -0.31 -16.02 1.96
N PHE A 400 -0.27 -17.36 1.85
CA PHE A 400 -0.58 -18.07 0.61
C PHE A 400 -2.02 -17.88 0.17
N ARG A 401 -2.93 -17.57 1.10
CA ARG A 401 -4.33 -17.29 0.77
C ARG A 401 -4.56 -15.85 0.31
N LEU A 402 -3.62 -14.94 0.54
CA LEU A 402 -3.77 -13.52 0.24
C LEU A 402 -4.00 -13.22 -1.26
N PRO A 403 -3.28 -13.84 -2.22
CA PRO A 403 -3.52 -13.65 -3.65
C PRO A 403 -4.91 -14.08 -4.12
N TYR A 404 -5.57 -14.98 -3.38
CA TYR A 404 -6.90 -15.51 -3.68
C TYR A 404 -8.04 -14.69 -3.06
N THR A 405 -7.73 -13.54 -2.45
CA THR A 405 -8.74 -12.69 -1.79
C THR A 405 -9.41 -11.72 -2.77
N VAL A 406 -10.65 -11.37 -2.44
CA VAL A 406 -11.49 -10.44 -3.20
C VAL A 406 -11.45 -9.05 -2.55
N ARG A 407 -11.18 -8.01 -3.35
CA ARG A 407 -11.36 -6.62 -2.94
C ARG A 407 -12.82 -6.20 -3.07
N PRO A 408 -13.40 -5.48 -2.08
CA PRO A 408 -14.69 -4.83 -2.25
C PRO A 408 -14.62 -3.86 -3.44
N GLN A 409 -15.56 -3.98 -4.39
CA GLN A 409 -15.56 -3.18 -5.62
C GLN A 409 -15.68 -1.68 -5.31
N GLU A 410 -14.74 -0.88 -5.79
CA GLU A 410 -14.80 0.58 -5.62
C GLU A 410 -15.93 1.16 -6.49
N LEU A 411 -16.73 2.04 -5.90
CA LEU A 411 -17.87 2.69 -6.57
C LEU A 411 -17.41 3.70 -7.63
N PHE A 412 -16.16 4.19 -7.50
CA PHE A 412 -15.49 5.07 -8.45
C PHE A 412 -14.32 4.32 -9.05
N ARG A 413 -14.61 3.42 -9.98
CA ARG A 413 -13.59 2.69 -10.71
C ARG A 413 -13.11 3.56 -11.87
N THR A 414 -11.85 3.97 -11.84
CA THR A 414 -11.24 4.65 -12.99
C THR A 414 -10.99 3.63 -14.11
N LYS A 415 -11.15 4.03 -15.37
CA LYS A 415 -10.87 3.17 -16.54
C LYS A 415 -9.45 2.58 -16.52
N SER A 416 -8.47 3.28 -15.94
CA SER A 416 -7.10 2.75 -15.75
C SER A 416 -7.04 1.53 -14.82
N MET A 417 -7.86 1.49 -13.76
CA MET A 417 -7.99 0.31 -12.89
C MET A 417 -8.75 -0.86 -13.54
N ASP A 418 -9.50 -0.60 -14.62
CA ASP A 418 -10.10 -1.65 -15.45
C ASP A 418 -9.08 -2.30 -16.38
N LEU A 419 -8.22 -1.50 -17.02
CA LEU A 419 -7.13 -2.00 -17.86
C LEU A 419 -6.12 -2.84 -17.06
N ARG A 420 -5.74 -2.39 -15.86
CA ARG A 420 -4.84 -3.15 -14.97
C ARG A 420 -5.44 -4.49 -14.53
N LYS A 421 -6.77 -4.63 -14.51
CA LYS A 421 -7.46 -5.89 -14.14
C LYS A 421 -7.43 -6.95 -15.25
N ARG A 422 -6.93 -6.65 -16.46
CA ARG A 422 -6.90 -7.63 -17.57
C ARG A 422 -5.85 -8.74 -17.40
N ARG A 423 -4.87 -8.61 -16.50
CA ARG A 423 -3.93 -9.69 -16.18
C ARG A 423 -4.45 -10.52 -15.01
N VAL A 424 -5.47 -11.33 -15.29
CA VAL A 424 -5.92 -12.37 -14.36
C VAL A 424 -5.00 -13.57 -14.56
N TYR A 425 -4.18 -13.86 -13.56
CA TYR A 425 -3.39 -15.10 -13.55
C TYR A 425 -4.28 -16.23 -13.07
N HIS A 426 -4.11 -17.41 -13.66
CA HIS A 426 -4.75 -18.62 -13.16
C HIS A 426 -3.66 -19.54 -12.60
N ASP A 427 -3.88 -20.12 -11.43
CA ASP A 427 -3.00 -21.16 -10.92
C ASP A 427 -3.19 -22.48 -11.70
N ALA A 428 -2.40 -23.50 -11.36
CA ALA A 428 -2.50 -24.82 -11.99
C ALA A 428 -3.88 -25.49 -11.81
N PHE A 429 -4.72 -24.98 -10.91
CA PHE A 429 -6.08 -25.46 -10.64
C PHE A 429 -7.16 -24.56 -11.27
N GLY A 430 -6.77 -23.53 -12.03
CA GLY A 430 -7.69 -22.59 -12.68
C GLY A 430 -8.23 -21.49 -11.76
N ASN A 431 -7.79 -21.40 -10.51
CA ASN A 431 -8.24 -20.33 -9.61
C ASN A 431 -7.61 -19.00 -10.01
N GLU A 432 -8.38 -17.92 -9.94
CA GLU A 432 -7.89 -16.56 -10.19
C GLU A 432 -6.92 -16.13 -9.08
N VAL A 433 -5.71 -15.76 -9.48
CA VAL A 433 -4.63 -15.27 -8.62
C VAL A 433 -4.42 -13.79 -8.90
N HIS A 434 -4.50 -12.98 -7.84
CA HIS A 434 -4.21 -11.56 -7.89
C HIS A 434 -2.93 -11.27 -7.11
N LEU A 435 -1.80 -11.18 -7.82
CA LEU A 435 -0.49 -10.89 -7.23
C LEU A 435 -0.42 -9.50 -6.56
N ASN A 436 -1.20 -8.54 -7.05
CA ASN A 436 -1.34 -7.19 -6.48
C ASN A 436 -2.05 -7.12 -5.11
N ARG A 437 -2.39 -8.24 -4.47
CA ARG A 437 -3.06 -8.30 -3.16
C ARG A 437 -2.04 -8.25 -2.02
N GLY A 438 -2.42 -7.61 -0.92
CA GLY A 438 -1.61 -7.48 0.30
C GLY A 438 -0.73 -6.24 0.39
N GLY A 439 -0.50 -5.52 -0.72
CA GLY A 439 0.34 -4.32 -0.74
C GLY A 439 1.74 -4.59 -0.16
N TYR A 440 2.21 -3.71 0.73
CA TYR A 440 3.52 -3.91 1.37
C TYR A 440 3.58 -5.14 2.27
N LEU A 441 2.43 -5.68 2.72
CA LEU A 441 2.42 -6.87 3.57
C LEU A 441 2.99 -8.09 2.86
N MET A 442 2.91 -8.17 1.52
CA MET A 442 3.55 -9.25 0.77
C MET A 442 5.08 -9.15 0.79
N LYS A 443 5.66 -7.94 0.82
CA LYS A 443 7.12 -7.78 1.04
C LYS A 443 7.52 -8.30 2.42
N PHE A 444 6.65 -8.14 3.42
CA PHE A 444 6.85 -8.72 4.75
C PHE A 444 6.72 -10.25 4.79
N CYS A 445 6.07 -10.89 3.82
CA CYS A 445 6.12 -12.35 3.64
C CYS A 445 7.55 -12.81 3.32
N GLY A 446 8.28 -12.05 2.49
CA GLY A 446 9.69 -12.28 2.22
C GLY A 446 10.55 -12.12 3.48
N TYR A 447 10.38 -11.02 4.23
CA TYR A 447 11.04 -10.82 5.53
C TYR A 447 10.78 -11.97 6.52
N GLU A 448 9.52 -12.42 6.59
CA GLU A 448 9.10 -13.53 7.43
C GLU A 448 9.78 -14.85 7.03
N THR A 449 9.92 -15.09 5.73
CA THR A 449 10.62 -16.26 5.18
C THR A 449 12.10 -16.23 5.55
N VAL A 450 12.76 -15.08 5.39
CA VAL A 450 14.17 -14.90 5.80
C VAL A 450 14.32 -15.14 7.31
N SER A 451 13.43 -14.57 8.12
CA SER A 451 13.42 -14.77 9.57
C SER A 451 13.28 -16.25 9.93
N PHE A 452 12.37 -16.97 9.26
CA PHE A 452 12.20 -18.42 9.44
C PHE A 452 13.47 -19.19 9.04
N THR A 453 14.09 -18.88 7.91
CA THR A 453 15.34 -19.51 7.47
C THR A 453 16.47 -19.33 8.49
N VAL A 454 16.64 -18.13 9.04
CA VAL A 454 17.62 -17.87 10.11
C VAL A 454 17.35 -18.75 11.33
N ILE A 455 16.09 -18.85 11.75
CA ILE A 455 15.69 -19.65 12.92
C ILE A 455 15.90 -21.15 12.70
N ILE A 456 15.59 -21.66 11.52
CA ILE A 456 15.87 -23.06 11.16
C ILE A 456 17.38 -23.33 11.12
N ALA A 457 18.19 -22.40 10.60
CA ALA A 457 19.64 -22.54 10.61
C ALA A 457 20.21 -22.58 12.04
N LEU A 458 19.74 -21.68 12.93
CA LEU A 458 20.13 -21.69 14.35
C LEU A 458 19.69 -22.97 15.06
N ALA A 459 18.48 -23.47 14.80
CA ALA A 459 18.00 -24.74 15.34
C ALA A 459 18.83 -25.93 14.83
N GLY A 460 19.21 -25.92 13.55
CA GLY A 460 20.10 -26.93 12.97
C GLY A 460 21.49 -26.91 13.61
N LEU A 461 22.06 -25.72 13.83
CA LEU A 461 23.35 -25.56 14.52
C LEU A 461 23.28 -26.06 15.98
N ALA A 462 22.21 -25.74 16.69
CA ALA A 462 21.95 -26.23 18.05
C ALA A 462 21.87 -27.76 18.14
N LEU A 463 21.35 -28.42 17.10
CA LEU A 463 21.31 -29.88 16.98
C LEU A 463 22.66 -30.50 16.61
N TRP A 464 23.46 -29.78 15.83
CA TRP A 464 24.77 -30.25 15.36
C TRP A 464 25.82 -30.22 16.48
N LEU A 465 25.79 -29.18 17.31
CA LEU A 465 26.77 -29.02 18.39
C LEU A 465 26.51 -30.01 19.54
N PRO A 466 27.57 -30.52 20.20
CA PRO A 466 27.49 -31.55 21.24
C PRO A 466 27.04 -30.98 22.60
N PHE A 467 25.91 -30.29 22.63
CA PHE A 467 25.31 -29.77 23.85
C PHE A 467 24.58 -30.87 24.63
N GLU A 468 24.57 -30.73 25.96
CA GLU A 468 23.76 -31.58 26.84
C GLU A 468 22.26 -31.38 26.57
N SER A 469 21.42 -32.35 26.96
CA SER A 469 19.98 -32.33 26.68
C SER A 469 19.29 -31.06 27.20
N TRP A 470 19.57 -30.66 28.44
CA TRP A 470 18.99 -29.47 29.06
C TRP A 470 19.46 -28.17 28.38
N GLN A 471 20.75 -28.11 27.98
CA GLN A 471 21.29 -26.96 27.25
C GLN A 471 20.61 -26.79 25.89
N ARG A 472 20.38 -27.89 25.16
CA ARG A 472 19.64 -27.87 23.89
C ARG A 472 18.21 -27.40 24.07
N GLN A 473 17.50 -27.87 25.09
CA GLN A 473 16.13 -27.43 25.38
C GLN A 473 16.08 -25.94 25.71
N ALA A 474 17.05 -25.43 26.48
CA ALA A 474 17.17 -24.00 26.75
C ALA A 474 17.50 -23.20 25.49
N LEU A 475 18.41 -23.69 24.65
CA LEU A 475 18.76 -23.03 23.39
C LEU A 475 17.55 -22.96 22.44
N PHE A 476 16.76 -24.03 22.33
CA PHE A 476 15.51 -24.01 21.56
C PHE A 476 14.47 -23.06 22.13
N TYR A 477 14.39 -22.93 23.46
CA TYR A 477 13.55 -21.92 24.08
C TYR A 477 13.93 -20.52 23.58
N TRP A 478 15.23 -20.18 23.62
CA TRP A 478 15.73 -18.87 23.18
C TRP A 478 15.61 -18.64 21.68
N ILE A 479 15.86 -19.66 20.85
CA ILE A 479 15.65 -19.58 19.40
C ILE A 479 14.18 -19.26 19.09
N ARG A 480 13.25 -19.95 19.76
CA ARG A 480 11.82 -19.66 19.63
C ARG A 480 11.47 -18.24 20.09
N THR A 481 12.04 -17.78 21.18
CA THR A 481 11.86 -16.41 21.68
C THR A 481 12.41 -15.36 20.72
N ALA A 482 13.59 -15.60 20.13
CA ALA A 482 14.20 -14.72 19.13
C ALA A 482 13.31 -14.58 17.88
N TYR A 483 12.69 -15.66 17.42
CA TYR A 483 11.70 -15.59 16.34
C TYR A 483 10.47 -14.76 16.71
N GLY A 484 10.01 -14.84 17.96
CA GLY A 484 9.00 -13.93 18.49
C GLY A 484 9.43 -12.47 18.37
N LEU A 485 10.66 -12.15 18.77
CA LEU A 485 11.23 -10.81 18.66
C LEU A 485 11.36 -10.32 17.20
N PHE A 486 11.68 -11.21 16.25
CA PHE A 486 11.70 -10.88 14.82
C PHE A 486 10.33 -10.46 14.27
N SER A 487 9.23 -10.72 14.98
CA SER A 487 7.91 -10.20 14.60
C SER A 487 7.72 -8.70 14.92
N PHE A 488 8.70 -8.02 15.54
CA PHE A 488 8.62 -6.59 15.89
C PHE A 488 8.18 -5.66 14.73
N PRO A 489 8.70 -5.79 13.49
CA PRO A 489 8.33 -4.90 12.40
C PRO A 489 6.82 -4.92 12.07
N PHE A 490 6.10 -6.00 12.39
CA PHE A 490 4.65 -6.08 12.19
C PHE A 490 3.86 -5.14 13.11
N LEU A 491 4.44 -4.68 14.23
CA LEU A 491 3.79 -3.69 15.09
C LEU A 491 3.55 -2.35 14.40
N VAL A 492 4.38 -1.99 13.42
CA VAL A 492 4.23 -0.75 12.65
C VAL A 492 2.88 -0.74 11.92
N PHE A 493 2.40 -1.89 11.43
CA PHE A 493 1.09 -2.03 10.79
C PHE A 493 -0.10 -1.97 11.77
N LYS A 494 0.14 -2.05 13.09
CA LYS A 494 -0.92 -1.84 14.09
C LYS A 494 -1.23 -0.37 14.33
N ILE A 495 -0.33 0.53 13.93
CA ILE A 495 -0.55 1.97 14.01
C ILE A 495 -1.56 2.36 12.92
N PRO A 496 -2.78 2.83 13.25
CA PRO A 496 -3.87 3.01 12.27
C PRO A 496 -3.52 3.85 11.05
N VAL A 497 -2.67 4.87 11.24
CA VAL A 497 -2.21 5.76 10.17
C VAL A 497 -1.36 5.00 9.16
N LEU A 498 -0.36 4.26 9.65
CA LEU A 498 0.54 3.47 8.82
C LEU A 498 -0.16 2.26 8.22
N ALA A 499 -1.11 1.67 8.96
CA ALA A 499 -1.94 0.57 8.49
C ALA A 499 -2.66 0.91 7.17
N ASN A 500 -3.24 2.11 7.08
CA ASN A 500 -3.95 2.57 5.89
C ASN A 500 -3.02 2.81 4.69
N VAL A 501 -1.84 3.38 4.95
CA VAL A 501 -0.85 3.67 3.91
C VAL A 501 -0.20 2.38 3.41
N LEU A 502 0.26 1.51 4.31
CA LEU A 502 1.07 0.35 3.95
C LEU A 502 0.26 -0.82 3.41
N MET A 503 -0.95 -1.06 3.95
CA MET A 503 -1.75 -2.21 3.49
C MET A 503 -2.47 -1.94 2.18
N HIS A 504 -2.68 -0.68 1.77
CA HIS A 504 -3.47 -0.30 0.59
C HIS A 504 -4.84 -1.02 0.49
N THR A 505 -5.39 -1.44 1.64
CA THR A 505 -6.69 -2.10 1.71
C THR A 505 -7.70 -1.16 2.33
N ARG A 506 -8.92 -1.20 1.81
CA ARG A 506 -10.04 -0.49 2.44
C ARG A 506 -10.35 -1.15 3.77
N GLN A 507 -10.51 -0.32 4.81
CA GLN A 507 -10.92 -0.82 6.12
C GLN A 507 -12.29 -1.50 6.05
N MET A 508 -12.35 -2.71 6.58
CA MET A 508 -13.53 -3.55 6.69
C MET A 508 -13.67 -3.98 8.15
N GLY A 509 -14.89 -4.24 8.60
CA GLY A 509 -15.16 -4.81 9.92
C GLY A 509 -16.31 -5.81 9.84
N TYR A 510 -16.69 -6.39 10.97
CA TYR A 510 -17.84 -7.27 11.06
C TYR A 510 -19.02 -6.53 11.68
N ASN A 511 -20.23 -6.80 11.19
CA ASN A 511 -21.48 -6.44 11.88
C ASN A 511 -21.82 -7.49 12.95
N GLU A 512 -22.88 -7.25 13.73
CA GLU A 512 -23.36 -8.18 14.78
C GLU A 512 -23.72 -9.58 14.24
N GLN A 513 -23.98 -9.69 12.93
CA GLN A 513 -24.31 -10.95 12.27
C GLN A 513 -23.06 -11.73 11.79
N GLY A 514 -21.86 -11.16 11.97
CA GLY A 514 -20.59 -11.74 11.53
C GLY A 514 -20.35 -11.62 10.03
N GLU A 515 -20.99 -10.67 9.37
CA GLU A 515 -20.80 -10.36 7.95
C GLU A 515 -19.75 -9.27 7.80
N THR A 516 -18.85 -9.45 6.84
CA THR A 516 -17.80 -8.49 6.53
C THR A 516 -18.43 -7.29 5.80
N VAL A 517 -18.46 -6.14 6.46
CA VAL A 517 -19.03 -4.90 5.95
C VAL A 517 -17.97 -3.80 5.89
N ARG A 518 -18.23 -2.77 5.09
CA ARG A 518 -17.36 -1.60 5.02
C ARG A 518 -17.37 -0.87 6.35
N PHE A 519 -16.20 -0.41 6.78
CA PHE A 519 -16.10 0.42 7.98
C PHE A 519 -16.98 1.67 7.79
N ALA A 520 -17.98 1.81 8.64
CA ALA A 520 -18.92 2.91 8.59
C ALA A 520 -18.40 3.97 9.55
N VAL A 521 -17.57 4.89 9.06
CA VAL A 521 -17.27 6.11 9.82
C VAL A 521 -18.57 6.89 9.90
N LYS A 522 -19.28 6.75 11.03
CA LYS A 522 -20.43 7.59 11.32
C LYS A 522 -19.88 9.02 11.42
N LYS A 523 -19.91 9.77 10.32
CA LYS A 523 -19.86 11.23 10.39
C LYS A 523 -21.02 11.59 11.29
N ARG A 524 -20.75 11.96 12.55
CA ARG A 524 -21.73 12.70 13.32
C ARG A 524 -21.99 13.93 12.47
N LEU A 525 -23.18 13.99 11.88
CA LEU A 525 -23.77 15.25 11.48
C LEU A 525 -23.97 15.99 12.80
N GLU A 526 -22.97 16.79 13.16
CA GLU A 526 -23.10 17.84 14.17
C GLU A 526 -23.78 19.05 13.53
#